data_AF-A0A355FTI7-F1
#
_entry.id   AF-A0A355FTI7-F1
#
_cell.length_a   1.000
_cell.length_b   1.000
_cell.length_c   1.000
_cell.angle_alpha   90.00
_cell.angle_beta   90.00
_cell.angle_gamma   90.00
#
_symmetry.space_group_name_H-M   'P 1'
#
loop_
_entity.id
_entity.type
_entity.pdbx_description
1 polymer ?
#
loop_
_entity_poly.entity_id
_entity_poly.type
_entity_poly.pdbx_seq_one_letter_code
_entity_poly.pdbx_strand_id
1 'polypeptide(L)' 'MRNLIISYRKLPSQVLETLNSTYPHGYDDHTFEFEIPGRQVICKAIRVTAEGVNYLIKLESRPKQTDFLLDEDW' A
#
# COMPACT_ATOMS: atom_id res chain seq x y z
N MET A 1 -19.62 2.35 -4.01
CA MET A 1 -18.31 2.87 -3.57
C MET A 1 -17.23 2.17 -4.38
N ARG A 2 -16.37 2.91 -5.08
CA ARG A 2 -15.37 2.35 -6.00
C ARG A 2 -14.01 2.32 -5.30
N ASN A 3 -13.37 1.15 -5.27
CA ASN A 3 -12.03 0.97 -4.70
C ASN A 3 -11.04 0.77 -5.85
N LEU A 4 -9.94 1.52 -5.85
CA LEU A 4 -8.97 1.48 -6.93
C LEU A 4 -7.55 1.37 -6.35
N ILE A 5 -6.83 0.33 -6.76
CA ILE A 5 -5.44 0.12 -6.33
C ILE A 5 -4.53 0.72 -7.38
N ILE A 6 -3.65 1.64 -6.96
CA ILE A 6 -2.73 2.34 -7.86
C ILE A 6 -1.33 2.41 -7.25
N SER A 7 -0.31 2.32 -8.10
CA SER A 7 1.07 2.56 -7.65
C SER A 7 1.29 4.04 -7.44
N TYR A 8 2.08 4.41 -6.42
CA TYR A 8 2.46 5.81 -6.17
C TYR A 8 2.99 6.51 -7.43
N ARG A 9 3.83 5.82 -8.22
CA ARG A 9 4.41 6.35 -9.48
C ARG A 9 3.39 6.64 -10.59
N LYS A 10 2.18 6.09 -10.51
CA LYS A 10 1.12 6.26 -11.51
C LYS A 10 -0.03 7.13 -11.01
N LEU A 11 0.17 7.85 -9.90
CA LEU A 11 -0.86 8.70 -9.33
C LEU A 11 -1.21 9.86 -10.26
N PRO A 12 -2.52 10.14 -10.47
CA PRO A 12 -2.95 11.40 -11.03
C PRO A 12 -2.47 12.56 -10.14
N SER A 13 -2.09 13.68 -10.76
CA SER A 13 -1.63 14.89 -10.05
C SER A 13 -2.61 15.35 -8.97
N GLN A 14 -3.91 15.33 -9.26
CA GLN A 14 -4.96 15.70 -8.31
C GLN A 14 -4.97 14.84 -7.03
N VAL A 15 -4.73 13.54 -7.15
CA VAL A 15 -4.65 12.63 -5.99
C VAL A 15 -3.35 12.88 -5.22
N LEU A 16 -2.28 13.23 -5.92
CA LEU A 16 -0.97 13.52 -5.33
C LEU A 16 -1.01 14.84 -4.52
N GLU A 17 -1.66 15.87 -5.04
CA GLU A 17 -1.92 17.13 -4.32
C GLU A 17 -2.78 16.88 -3.07
N THR A 18 -3.85 16.09 -3.20
CA THR A 18 -4.70 15.71 -2.06
C THR A 18 -3.89 14.98 -0.98
N LEU A 19 -3.01 14.06 -1.39
CA LEU A 19 -2.16 13.30 -0.49
C LEU A 19 -1.16 14.21 0.24
N ASN A 20 -0.48 15.12 -0.47
CA ASN A 20 0.44 16.08 0.12
C ASN A 20 -0.28 17.07 1.07
N SER A 21 -1.48 17.51 0.71
CA SER A 21 -2.27 18.40 1.56
C SER A 21 -2.81 17.69 2.81
N THR A 22 -3.12 16.40 2.71
CA THR A 22 -3.61 15.61 3.85
C THR A 22 -2.47 15.19 4.77
N TYR A 23 -1.31 14.89 4.20
CA TYR A 23 -0.13 14.39 4.91
C TYR A 23 1.10 15.27 4.67
N PRO A 24 1.08 16.56 5.10
CA PRO A 24 2.18 17.49 4.88
C PRO A 24 3.46 17.08 5.64
N HIS A 25 3.32 16.32 6.72
CA HIS A 25 4.42 15.85 7.56
C HIS A 25 4.84 14.40 7.26
N GLY A 26 4.30 13.81 6.19
CA GLY A 26 4.47 12.40 5.86
C GLY A 26 3.28 11.55 6.29
N TYR A 27 3.28 10.32 5.78
CA TYR A 27 2.13 9.42 5.83
C TYR A 27 2.48 8.05 6.44
N ASP A 28 3.65 7.91 7.07
CA ASP A 28 4.16 6.61 7.50
C ASP A 28 3.25 5.94 8.55
N ASP A 29 2.73 6.70 9.52
CA ASP A 29 1.76 6.21 10.52
C ASP A 29 0.39 5.80 9.95
N HIS A 30 0.05 6.29 8.75
CA HIS A 30 -1.24 6.02 8.09
C HIS A 30 -1.13 4.92 7.04
N THR A 31 0.05 4.33 6.90
CA THR A 31 0.23 3.18 6.04
C THR A 31 -0.26 1.91 6.71
N PHE A 32 -0.67 0.95 5.89
CA PHE A 32 -1.01 -0.39 6.34
C PHE A 32 -0.49 -1.41 5.34
N GLU A 33 -0.23 -2.60 5.86
CA GLU A 33 0.21 -3.73 5.08
C GLU A 33 -0.97 -4.66 4.78
N PHE A 34 -1.04 -5.16 3.55
CA PHE A 34 -2.01 -6.17 3.17
C PHE A 34 -1.39 -7.19 2.21
N GLU A 35 -1.83 -8.43 2.34
CA GLU A 35 -1.47 -9.51 1.42
C GLU A 35 -2.34 -9.42 0.16
N ILE A 36 -1.72 -9.60 -1.01
CA ILE A 36 -2.47 -9.75 -2.25
C ILE A 36 -2.91 -11.21 -2.38
N PRO A 37 -4.21 -11.52 -2.41
CA PRO A 37 -4.68 -12.89 -2.61
C PRO A 37 -4.08 -13.50 -3.88
N GLY A 38 -3.52 -14.71 -3.76
CA GLY A 38 -2.87 -15.40 -4.88
C GLY A 38 -1.44 -14.92 -5.20
N ARG A 39 -0.89 -13.98 -4.43
CA ARG A 39 0.54 -13.62 -4.49
C ARG A 39 1.13 -13.69 -3.08
N GLN A 40 2.23 -14.40 -2.91
CA GLN A 40 3.02 -14.39 -1.67
C GLN A 40 3.75 -13.05 -1.51
N VAL A 41 3.03 -11.94 -1.48
CA VAL A 41 3.55 -10.58 -1.46
C VAL A 41 2.71 -9.74 -0.50
N ILE A 42 3.38 -9.16 0.48
CA ILE A 42 2.84 -8.16 1.38
C ILE A 42 3.09 -6.79 0.74
N CYS A 43 2.03 -6.00 0.64
CA CYS A 43 2.08 -4.66 0.07
C CYS A 43 1.77 -3.64 1.16
N LYS A 44 2.67 -2.67 1.34
CA LYS A 44 2.39 -1.49 2.17
C LYS A 44 1.72 -0.44 1.29
N ALA A 45 0.61 0.09 1.76
CA ALA A 45 -0.14 1.11 1.06
C ALA A 45 -0.75 2.12 2.02
N ILE A 46 -1.15 3.25 1.46
CA ILE A 46 -1.96 4.26 2.14
C ILE A 46 -3.34 4.30 1.49
N ARG A 47 -4.38 4.55 2.30
CA ARG A 47 -5.74 4.80 1.82
C ARG A 47 -5.97 6.30 1.74
N VAL A 48 -6.36 6.78 0.56
CA VAL A 48 -6.80 8.16 0.34
C VAL A 48 -8.16 8.13 -0.32
N THR A 49 -9.11 8.86 0.25
CA THR A 49 -10.44 9.01 -0.34
C THR A 49 -10.50 10.35 -1.05
N ALA A 50 -10.69 10.33 -2.37
CA ALA A 50 -10.84 11.53 -3.19
C ALA A 50 -12.06 11.37 -4.09
N GLU A 51 -12.92 12.39 -4.15
CA GLU A 51 -14.13 12.42 -4.99
C GLU A 51 -15.04 11.17 -4.88
N GLY A 52 -15.15 10.60 -3.67
CA GLY A 52 -15.97 9.41 -3.41
C GLY A 52 -15.35 8.09 -3.91
N VAL A 53 -14.09 8.11 -4.36
CA VAL A 53 -13.30 6.94 -4.73
C VAL A 53 -12.23 6.69 -3.68
N ASN A 54 -12.10 5.43 -3.24
CA ASN A 54 -11.03 5.03 -2.34
C ASN A 54 -9.82 4.57 -3.14
N TYR A 55 -8.74 5.34 -3.07
CA TYR A 55 -7.46 5.02 -3.67
C TYR A 55 -6.58 4.30 -2.66
N LEU A 56 -6.16 3.10 -3.03
CA LEU A 56 -5.18 2.28 -2.34
C LEU A 56 -3.84 2.49 -3.02
N ILE A 57 -3.01 3.34 -2.43
CA ILE A 57 -1.77 3.80 -3.04
C ILE A 57 -0.65 2.91 -2.54
N LYS A 58 -0.16 2.05 -3.42
CA LYS A 58 0.89 1.10 -3.12
C LYS A 58 2.24 1.82 -3.08
N LEU A 59 2.88 1.78 -1.90
CA LEU A 59 4.16 2.42 -1.62
C LEU A 59 5.30 1.45 -1.86
N GLU A 60 5.28 0.33 -1.13
CA GLU A 60 6.26 -0.74 -1.24
C GLU A 60 5.59 -2.11 -1.27
N SER A 61 6.35 -3.10 -1.74
CA SER A 61 5.94 -4.49 -1.64
C SER A 61 7.13 -5.36 -1.32
N ARG A 62 6.95 -6.21 -0.31
CA ARG A 62 7.91 -7.22 0.09
C ARG A 62 7.33 -8.61 -0.17
N PRO A 63 8.13 -9.59 -0.62
CA PRO A 63 7.67 -10.97 -0.64
C PRO A 63 7.27 -11.36 0.78
N LYS A 64 6.18 -12.12 0.89
CA LYS A 64 5.81 -12.76 2.14
C LYS A 64 6.93 -13.76 2.40
N GLN A 65 7.84 -13.42 3.30
CA GLN A 65 8.83 -14.35 3.82
C GLN A 65 8.04 -15.34 4.67
N THR A 66 7.42 -16.32 4.02
CA THR A 66 7.30 -17.63 4.63
C THR A 66 8.72 -18.12 4.71
N ASP A 67 9.39 -17.73 5.79
CA ASP A 67 10.42 -18.55 6.40
C ASP A 67 9.79 -19.94 6.49
N PHE A 68 10.03 -20.75 5.45
CA PHE A 68 10.48 -22.09 5.73
C PHE A 68 11.72 -21.89 6.59
N LEU A 69 11.50 -21.74 7.90
CA LEU A 69 12.31 -22.44 8.89
C LEU A 69 12.30 -23.88 8.39
N LEU A 70 13.16 -24.18 7.41
CA LEU A 70 13.66 -25.51 7.22
C LEU A 70 14.25 -25.81 8.57
N ASP A 71 13.57 -26.68 9.31
CA ASP A 71 14.09 -27.38 10.46
C ASP A 71 15.57 -27.68 10.22
N GLU A 72 16.47 -26.82 10.73
CA GLU A 72 17.81 -27.26 11.09
C GLU A 72 17.58 -28.16 12.31
N ASP A 73 17.25 -29.41 11.98
CA ASP A 73 17.29 -30.55 12.87
C ASP A 73 18.69 -30.57 13.51
N TRP A 74 18.69 -30.49 14.84
CA TRP A 74 19.84 -30.37 15.73
C TRP A 74 20.82 -31.54 15.66
#